data_AF-A0A9W8LIW2-F1
#
_entry.id   AF-A0A9W8LIW2-F1
#
_cell.length_a   1.000
_cell.length_b   1.000
_cell.length_c   1.000
_cell.angle_alpha   90.00
_cell.angle_beta   90.00
_cell.angle_gamma   90.00
#
_symmetry.space_group_name_H-M   'P 1'
#
loop_
_entity.id
_entity.type
_entity.pdbx_description
1 polymer ?
#
loop_
_entity_poly.entity_id
_entity_poly.type
_entity_poly.pdbx_seq_one_letter_code
_entity_poly.pdbx_strand_id
1 'polypeptide(L)'
;MEGYLEKLSRVFSDTRVQLAATAIAASAATASVMWGSRHARRTRRVRDLKHDALDMLEFDDFSTSSSHTLMQPPLEPVTKSTPVNLSPHEEALIREQLARHYAFLNEDGMQKVRDSFVIVVGAGGVGSWAALMLLRSGVQRIRLVDFDQVTLSSLNRHAAATRATVGIPKVDALRNSFTDIAPHARVEARVALFSAETAADLLGGNPDFVLDCIDNMETKIDLLDYCKKNDIRVISAMGAGMKSDPSRVQIADISDTFEDPMSRAVRRRLKARGIQNGVEVVYSVEKPGKVQLLSLADSQKDEPGDFSVLPDFRVRIVPVLGTMPALFGITMATHVLTELAGFPTEPLAIKGRHALYARVLRELGTRESKVPAAYGGMQLQMSTDDCSYMIEEIWRGKSAISGSTDKIALTRWRRDKPMSTSNCICLTKSEADKHDKLECAPEEYYSPEVIAYIESRLAEERHLSTMR
;
A
#
# COMPACT_ATOMS: atom_id res chain seq x y z
N MET A 1 30.61 -48.84 -1.90
CA MET A 1 29.26 -48.77 -2.48
C MET A 1 28.41 -50.00 -2.15
N GLU A 2 28.97 -51.21 -2.14
CA GLU A 2 28.21 -52.43 -1.82
C GLU A 2 27.56 -52.44 -0.43
N GLY A 3 28.27 -52.04 0.63
CA GLY A 3 27.69 -52.00 2.00
C GLY A 3 26.62 -50.93 2.24
N TYR A 4 26.46 -49.95 1.34
CA TYR A 4 25.39 -48.94 1.42
C TYR A 4 24.10 -49.43 0.76
N LEU A 5 24.23 -50.19 -0.34
CA LEU A 5 23.13 -50.85 -1.03
C LEU A 5 22.53 -51.99 -0.20
N GLU A 6 23.36 -52.70 0.56
CA GLU A 6 22.91 -53.77 1.47
C GLU A 6 22.17 -53.24 2.72
N LYS A 7 22.54 -52.06 3.20
CA LYS A 7 21.79 -51.36 4.27
C LYS A 7 20.45 -50.84 3.76
N LEU A 8 20.41 -50.30 2.55
CA LEU A 8 19.17 -49.87 1.90
C LEU A 8 18.23 -51.05 1.64
N SER A 9 18.74 -52.18 1.14
CA SER A 9 17.91 -53.37 0.89
C SER A 9 17.31 -53.94 2.18
N ARG A 10 18.03 -53.91 3.31
CA ARG A 10 17.48 -54.30 4.62
C ARG A 10 16.42 -53.33 5.14
N VAL A 11 16.61 -52.02 4.97
CA VAL A 11 15.62 -51.00 5.35
C VAL A 11 14.32 -51.13 4.53
N PHE A 12 14.42 -51.45 3.24
CA PHE A 12 13.26 -51.70 2.38
C PHE A 12 12.65 -53.11 2.51
N SER A 13 13.28 -54.02 3.26
CA SER A 13 12.74 -55.35 3.55
C SER A 13 11.89 -55.42 4.82
N ASP A 14 11.91 -54.36 5.63
CA ASP A 14 11.09 -54.25 6.84
C ASP A 14 9.63 -53.94 6.47
N THR A 15 8.72 -54.83 6.83
CA THR A 15 7.28 -54.75 6.53
C THR A 15 6.66 -53.45 7.05
N ARG A 16 7.19 -52.87 8.12
CA ARG A 16 6.72 -51.58 8.66
C ARG A 16 7.13 -50.39 7.77
N VAL A 17 8.33 -50.45 7.18
CA VAL A 17 8.83 -49.42 6.26
C VAL A 17 8.10 -49.50 4.91
N GLN A 18 7.80 -50.70 4.42
CA GLN A 18 6.98 -50.89 3.23
C GLN A 18 5.55 -50.38 3.43
N LEU A 19 4.92 -50.68 4.58
CA LEU A 19 3.59 -50.14 4.92
C LEU A 19 3.58 -48.61 5.02
N ALA A 20 4.59 -48.02 5.66
CA ALA A 20 4.72 -46.56 5.76
C ALA A 20 4.93 -45.90 4.39
N ALA A 21 5.80 -46.47 3.54
CA ALA A 21 6.03 -45.97 2.18
C ALA A 21 4.76 -46.08 1.32
N THR A 22 4.02 -47.17 1.45
CA THR A 22 2.76 -47.38 0.72
C THR A 22 1.67 -46.41 1.17
N ALA A 23 1.58 -46.12 2.47
CA ALA A 23 0.66 -45.14 3.03
C ALA A 23 0.97 -43.70 2.57
N ILE A 24 2.25 -43.34 2.50
CA ILE A 24 2.71 -42.03 1.99
C ILE A 24 2.39 -41.90 0.50
N ALA A 25 2.67 -42.95 -0.29
CA ALA A 25 2.37 -42.96 -1.73
C ALA A 25 0.87 -42.89 -2.00
N ALA A 26 0.05 -43.63 -1.24
CA ALA A 26 -1.40 -43.57 -1.35
C ALA A 26 -1.94 -42.18 -1.00
N SER A 27 -1.45 -41.57 0.09
CA SER A 27 -1.86 -40.22 0.50
C SER A 27 -1.47 -39.15 -0.52
N ALA A 28 -0.27 -39.25 -1.12
CA ALA A 28 0.17 -38.36 -2.18
C ALA A 28 -0.67 -38.52 -3.46
N ALA A 29 -1.03 -39.75 -3.81
CA ALA A 29 -1.92 -40.02 -4.94
C ALA A 29 -3.33 -39.47 -4.70
N THR A 30 -3.90 -39.66 -3.51
CA THR A 30 -5.21 -39.10 -3.15
C THR A 30 -5.19 -37.57 -3.16
N ALA A 31 -4.14 -36.94 -2.62
CA ALA A 31 -3.98 -35.50 -2.66
C ALA A 31 -3.87 -34.97 -4.09
N SER A 32 -3.13 -35.67 -4.97
CA SER A 32 -2.97 -35.31 -6.38
C SER A 32 -4.30 -35.42 -7.15
N VAL A 33 -5.09 -36.47 -6.89
CA VAL A 33 -6.42 -36.65 -7.49
C VAL A 33 -7.41 -35.60 -6.96
N MET A 34 -7.38 -35.28 -5.67
CA MET A 34 -8.19 -34.20 -5.09
C MET A 34 -7.80 -32.83 -5.67
N TRP A 35 -6.52 -32.56 -5.83
CA TRP A 35 -6.05 -31.30 -6.39
C TRP A 35 -6.38 -31.19 -7.88
N GLY A 36 -6.17 -32.26 -8.65
CA GLY A 36 -6.52 -32.34 -10.07
C GLY A 36 -8.03 -32.20 -10.30
N SER A 37 -8.86 -32.85 -9.48
CA SER A 37 -10.32 -32.74 -9.57
C SER A 37 -10.82 -31.35 -9.15
N ARG A 38 -10.24 -30.73 -8.13
CA ARG A 38 -10.52 -29.33 -7.75
C ARG A 38 -10.12 -28.36 -8.88
N HIS A 39 -8.94 -28.54 -9.47
CA HIS A 39 -8.46 -27.72 -10.58
C HIS A 39 -9.33 -27.87 -11.85
N ALA A 40 -9.76 -29.10 -12.16
CA ALA A 40 -10.68 -29.38 -13.27
C ALA A 40 -12.08 -28.81 -13.03
N ARG A 41 -12.60 -28.87 -11.79
CA ARG A 41 -13.87 -28.24 -11.42
C ARG A 41 -13.80 -26.71 -11.52
N ARG A 42 -12.70 -26.10 -11.05
CA ARG A 42 -12.46 -24.65 -11.14
C ARG A 42 -12.42 -24.16 -12.58
N THR A 43 -11.68 -24.84 -13.46
CA THR A 43 -11.61 -24.47 -14.88
C THR A 43 -12.93 -24.64 -15.62
N ARG A 44 -13.73 -25.68 -15.28
CA ARG A 44 -15.11 -25.81 -15.79
C ARG A 44 -16.01 -24.69 -15.29
N ARG A 45 -16.01 -24.39 -13.99
CA ARG A 45 -16.84 -23.34 -13.40
C ARG A 45 -16.52 -21.94 -13.95
N VAL A 46 -15.24 -21.63 -14.20
CA VAL A 46 -14.83 -20.37 -14.86
C VAL A 46 -15.31 -20.33 -16.30
N ARG A 47 -15.27 -21.46 -17.02
CA ARG A 47 -15.80 -21.57 -18.39
C ARG A 47 -17.32 -21.42 -18.41
N ASP A 48 -18.02 -22.06 -17.49
CA ASP A 48 -19.48 -22.00 -17.35
C ASP A 48 -19.90 -20.58 -16.97
N LEU A 49 -19.25 -19.92 -16.01
CA LEU A 49 -19.50 -18.50 -15.69
C LEU A 49 -19.20 -17.56 -16.86
N LYS A 50 -18.19 -17.89 -17.69
CA LYS A 50 -17.90 -17.14 -18.91
C LYS A 50 -19.00 -17.35 -19.95
N HIS A 51 -19.52 -18.56 -20.08
CA HIS A 51 -20.61 -18.89 -20.98
C HIS A 51 -21.93 -18.27 -20.51
N ASP A 52 -22.29 -18.39 -19.23
CA ASP A 52 -23.46 -17.77 -18.62
C ASP A 52 -23.42 -16.24 -18.72
N ALA A 53 -22.24 -15.64 -18.53
CA ALA A 53 -22.05 -14.21 -18.71
C ALA A 53 -22.16 -13.77 -20.17
N LEU A 54 -21.79 -14.62 -21.12
CA LEU A 54 -21.94 -14.41 -22.57
C LEU A 54 -23.38 -14.64 -23.05
N ASP A 55 -24.09 -15.62 -22.48
CA ASP A 55 -25.50 -15.92 -22.79
C ASP A 55 -26.45 -14.87 -22.20
N MET A 56 -26.13 -14.32 -21.01
CA MET A 56 -26.83 -13.13 -20.48
C MET A 56 -26.54 -11.85 -21.30
N LEU A 57 -25.64 -11.92 -22.28
CA LEU A 57 -25.10 -10.80 -23.03
C LEU A 57 -25.57 -10.73 -24.48
N GLU A 58 -26.45 -11.62 -24.93
CA GLU A 58 -27.10 -11.49 -26.24
C GLU A 58 -28.11 -10.33 -26.23
N PHE A 59 -27.58 -9.13 -26.50
CA PHE A 59 -28.30 -8.04 -27.14
C PHE A 59 -27.52 -7.65 -28.40
N ASP A 60 -28.26 -7.61 -29.50
CA ASP A 60 -27.84 -7.46 -30.90
C ASP A 60 -26.78 -6.38 -31.18
N ASP A 61 -25.91 -6.73 -32.15
CA ASP A 61 -25.19 -5.88 -33.09
C ASP A 61 -24.33 -4.71 -32.57
N PHE A 62 -23.19 -5.06 -31.97
CA PHE A 62 -21.99 -4.21 -32.03
C PHE A 62 -20.78 -5.00 -32.55
N SER A 63 -20.98 -5.66 -33.70
CA SER A 63 -19.98 -6.50 -34.35
C SER A 63 -19.23 -5.78 -35.49
N THR A 64 -18.99 -4.46 -35.41
CA THR A 64 -18.16 -3.76 -36.41
C THR A 64 -17.34 -2.59 -35.83
N SER A 65 -16.62 -2.79 -34.74
CA SER A 65 -15.35 -2.07 -34.51
C SER A 65 -14.53 -2.75 -33.42
N SER A 66 -13.24 -3.00 -33.69
CA SER A 66 -12.20 -3.53 -32.79
C SER A 66 -11.91 -5.04 -32.86
N SER A 67 -11.72 -5.56 -34.07
CA SER A 67 -10.83 -6.70 -34.33
C SER A 67 -9.34 -6.27 -34.21
N HIS A 68 -8.92 -5.83 -33.02
CA HIS A 68 -7.50 -5.67 -32.68
C HIS A 68 -7.20 -6.24 -31.28
N THR A 69 -7.70 -7.45 -31.00
CA THR A 69 -7.17 -8.28 -29.91
C THR A 69 -5.97 -9.08 -30.43
N LEU A 70 -4.96 -8.38 -30.93
CA LEU A 70 -3.65 -8.99 -31.11
C LEU A 70 -2.83 -8.61 -29.88
N MET A 71 -2.59 -9.58 -28.99
CA MET A 71 -1.57 -9.44 -27.96
C MET A 71 -0.28 -9.01 -28.66
N GLN A 72 0.11 -7.75 -28.48
CA GLN A 72 1.36 -7.26 -29.03
C GLN A 72 2.50 -8.08 -28.40
N PRO A 73 3.55 -8.42 -29.18
CA PRO A 73 4.68 -9.16 -28.67
C PRO A 73 5.28 -8.45 -27.44
N PRO A 74 5.88 -9.18 -26.49
CA PRO A 74 6.51 -8.56 -25.33
C PRO A 74 7.54 -7.53 -25.80
N LEU A 75 7.35 -6.27 -25.42
CA LEU A 75 8.36 -5.24 -25.63
C LEU A 75 9.61 -5.60 -24.80
N GLU A 76 10.79 -5.22 -25.29
CA GLU A 76 12.00 -5.21 -24.49
C GLU A 76 11.79 -4.38 -23.20
N PRO A 77 12.50 -4.70 -22.11
CA PRO A 77 12.38 -3.94 -20.87
C PRO A 77 12.56 -2.44 -21.08
N VAL A 78 11.56 -1.65 -20.65
CA VAL A 78 11.59 -0.20 -20.78
C VAL A 78 12.43 0.35 -19.64
N THR A 79 13.38 1.21 -19.98
CA THR A 79 14.29 1.89 -19.06
C THR A 79 14.31 3.37 -19.41
N LYS A 80 14.92 4.20 -18.56
CA LYS A 80 15.14 5.62 -18.87
C LYS A 80 15.87 5.87 -20.19
N SER A 81 16.79 4.97 -20.57
CA SER A 81 17.54 5.04 -21.82
C SER A 81 16.83 4.49 -23.05
N THR A 82 15.63 3.91 -22.91
CA THR A 82 14.91 3.33 -24.05
C THR A 82 14.60 4.43 -25.09
N PRO A 83 15.02 4.27 -26.36
CA PRO A 83 14.84 5.32 -27.37
C PRO A 83 13.37 5.42 -27.82
N VAL A 84 12.93 6.66 -28.02
CA VAL A 84 11.63 7.00 -28.61
C VAL A 84 11.93 7.74 -29.91
N ASN A 85 11.99 6.98 -31.01
CA ASN A 85 12.29 7.52 -32.33
C ASN A 85 10.99 8.04 -32.97
N LEU A 86 10.91 9.35 -33.17
CA LEU A 86 9.75 10.02 -33.77
C LEU A 86 10.15 10.67 -35.08
N SER A 87 9.32 10.50 -36.11
CA SER A 87 9.42 11.31 -37.32
C SER A 87 9.05 12.77 -37.02
N PRO A 88 9.51 13.74 -37.84
CA PRO A 88 9.11 15.15 -37.68
C PRO A 88 7.59 15.36 -37.71
N HIS A 89 6.86 14.52 -38.45
CA HIS A 89 5.41 14.58 -38.52
C HIS A 89 4.74 14.09 -37.23
N GLU A 90 5.19 12.95 -36.67
CA GLU A 90 4.70 12.45 -35.39
C GLU A 90 4.98 13.44 -34.26
N GLU A 91 6.16 14.05 -34.25
CA GLU A 91 6.51 15.09 -33.29
C GLU A 91 5.56 16.30 -33.37
N ALA A 92 5.21 16.76 -34.58
CA ALA A 92 4.26 17.85 -34.77
C ALA A 92 2.85 17.49 -34.25
N LEU A 93 2.38 16.26 -34.49
CA LEU A 93 1.09 15.78 -33.98
C LEU A 93 1.07 15.69 -32.45
N ILE A 94 2.15 15.17 -31.85
CA ILE A 94 2.29 15.08 -30.39
C ILE A 94 2.34 16.47 -29.77
N ARG A 95 3.05 17.42 -30.39
CA ARG A 95 3.09 18.82 -29.96
C ARG A 95 1.71 19.46 -29.97
N GLU A 96 0.92 19.25 -31.03
CA GLU A 96 -0.46 19.74 -31.10
C GLU A 96 -1.34 19.10 -30.01
N GLN A 97 -1.25 17.77 -29.83
CA GLN A 97 -1.97 17.04 -28.78
C GLN A 97 -1.63 17.58 -27.37
N LEU A 98 -0.39 17.98 -27.15
CA LEU A 98 0.11 18.46 -25.86
C LEU A 98 0.16 20.00 -25.75
N ALA A 99 -0.39 20.74 -26.70
CA ALA A 99 -0.23 22.21 -26.79
C ALA A 99 -0.57 22.94 -25.48
N ARG A 100 -1.61 22.50 -24.77
CA ARG A 100 -2.00 23.07 -23.46
C ARG A 100 -1.01 22.77 -22.34
N HIS A 101 -0.35 21.61 -22.39
CA HIS A 101 0.72 21.28 -21.44
C HIS A 101 1.98 22.09 -21.73
N TYR A 102 2.35 22.26 -23.01
CA TYR A 102 3.45 23.16 -23.40
C TYR A 102 3.19 24.61 -22.97
N ALA A 103 1.96 25.11 -23.12
CA ALA A 103 1.60 26.45 -22.65
C ALA A 103 1.66 26.61 -21.13
N PHE A 104 1.53 25.51 -20.37
CA PHE A 104 1.54 25.53 -18.90
C PHE A 104 2.94 25.28 -18.30
N LEU A 105 3.65 24.26 -18.80
CA LEU A 105 4.96 23.81 -18.29
C LEU A 105 6.16 24.41 -19.05
N ASN A 106 5.90 25.11 -20.16
CA ASN A 106 6.90 25.59 -21.12
C ASN A 106 7.67 24.43 -21.80
N GLU A 107 8.54 24.78 -22.76
CA GLU A 107 9.35 23.81 -23.51
C GLU A 107 10.26 22.98 -22.58
N ASP A 108 10.99 23.63 -21.66
CA ASP A 108 11.91 22.94 -20.76
C ASP A 108 11.20 21.95 -19.83
N GLY A 109 10.05 22.33 -19.28
CA GLY A 109 9.27 21.47 -18.40
C GLY A 109 8.69 20.27 -19.15
N MET A 110 8.17 20.51 -20.36
CA MET A 110 7.68 19.43 -21.22
C MET A 110 8.78 18.48 -21.66
N GLN A 111 9.97 18.98 -21.98
CA GLN A 111 11.09 18.14 -22.36
C GLN A 111 11.44 17.17 -21.22
N LYS A 112 11.53 17.65 -19.97
CA LYS A 112 11.76 16.80 -18.79
C LYS A 112 10.66 15.74 -18.60
N VAL A 113 9.39 16.14 -18.75
CA VAL A 113 8.25 15.20 -18.64
C VAL A 113 8.33 14.13 -19.73
N ARG A 114 8.62 14.51 -20.97
CA ARG A 114 8.69 13.57 -22.10
C ARG A 114 9.87 12.61 -22.00
N ASP A 115 11.01 13.08 -21.48
CA ASP A 115 12.20 12.27 -21.29
C ASP A 115 12.13 11.36 -20.05
N SER A 116 11.16 11.59 -19.16
CA SER A 116 11.04 10.83 -17.92
C SER A 116 10.69 9.35 -18.13
N PHE A 117 11.17 8.53 -17.20
CA PHE A 117 10.73 7.14 -17.01
C PHE A 117 10.05 6.97 -15.66
N VAL A 118 8.79 6.53 -15.69
CA VAL A 118 7.99 6.33 -14.48
C VAL A 118 7.53 4.88 -14.35
N ILE A 119 7.45 4.41 -13.10
CA ILE A 119 6.95 3.07 -12.78
C ILE A 119 5.70 3.21 -11.93
N VAL A 120 4.62 2.53 -12.32
CA VAL A 120 3.37 2.47 -11.56
C VAL A 120 3.20 1.06 -11.01
N VAL A 121 3.24 0.92 -9.69
CA VAL A 121 3.07 -0.37 -9.01
C VAL A 121 1.65 -0.46 -8.45
N GLY A 122 0.87 -1.42 -8.95
CA GLY A 122 -0.57 -1.53 -8.76
C GLY A 122 -1.34 -0.86 -9.88
N ALA A 123 -2.00 -1.63 -10.73
CA ALA A 123 -2.87 -1.21 -11.82
C ALA A 123 -4.35 -1.22 -11.42
N GLY A 124 -4.66 -0.95 -10.15
CA GLY A 124 -6.02 -0.90 -9.62
C GLY A 124 -6.78 0.39 -9.98
N GLY A 125 -7.80 0.74 -9.19
CA GLY A 125 -8.59 1.96 -9.39
C GLY A 125 -7.83 3.27 -9.18
N VAL A 126 -6.64 3.24 -8.56
CA VAL A 126 -5.76 4.42 -8.43
C VAL A 126 -4.74 4.43 -9.58
N GLY A 127 -3.92 3.38 -9.66
CA GLY A 127 -2.80 3.36 -10.60
C GLY A 127 -3.20 3.33 -12.07
N SER A 128 -4.36 2.75 -12.42
CA SER A 128 -4.86 2.81 -13.80
C SER A 128 -5.12 4.26 -14.26
N TRP A 129 -5.69 5.10 -13.39
CA TRP A 129 -5.92 6.52 -13.67
C TRP A 129 -4.65 7.34 -13.62
N ALA A 130 -3.76 7.06 -12.65
CA ALA A 130 -2.46 7.72 -12.57
C ALA A 130 -1.64 7.50 -13.85
N ALA A 131 -1.50 6.23 -14.26
CA ALA A 131 -0.77 5.85 -15.47
C ALA A 131 -1.39 6.47 -16.74
N LEU A 132 -2.72 6.48 -16.84
CA LEU A 132 -3.43 7.06 -17.98
C LEU A 132 -3.19 8.57 -18.08
N MET A 133 -3.23 9.30 -16.96
CA MET A 133 -2.98 10.75 -16.95
C MET A 133 -1.52 11.08 -17.22
N LEU A 134 -0.57 10.30 -16.70
CA LEU A 134 0.86 10.47 -17.02
C LEU A 134 1.12 10.30 -18.53
N LEU A 135 0.57 9.24 -19.13
CA LEU A 135 0.65 8.99 -20.57
C LEU A 135 0.07 10.16 -21.37
N ARG A 136 -1.15 10.60 -21.03
CA ARG A 136 -1.83 11.70 -21.73
C ARG A 136 -1.16 13.06 -21.57
N SER A 137 -0.29 13.20 -20.57
CA SER A 137 0.46 14.42 -20.31
C SER A 137 1.85 14.41 -20.96
N GLY A 138 2.19 13.34 -21.70
CA GLY A 138 3.40 13.25 -22.50
C GLY A 138 4.52 12.39 -21.91
N VAL A 139 4.32 11.70 -20.78
CA VAL A 139 5.31 10.75 -20.28
C VAL A 139 5.46 9.60 -21.27
N GLN A 140 6.65 9.41 -21.81
CA GLN A 140 6.87 8.48 -22.92
C GLN A 140 7.28 7.08 -22.48
N ARG A 141 7.83 6.91 -21.28
CA ARG A 141 8.33 5.62 -20.79
C ARG A 141 7.60 5.27 -19.51
N ILE A 142 6.77 4.24 -19.56
CA ILE A 142 5.94 3.81 -18.44
C ILE A 142 6.12 2.31 -18.25
N ARG A 143 6.47 1.89 -17.04
CA ARG A 143 6.35 0.48 -16.63
C ARG A 143 5.15 0.33 -15.70
N LEU A 144 4.30 -0.64 -16.01
CA LEU A 144 3.14 -1.01 -15.20
C LEU A 144 3.42 -2.36 -14.53
N VAL A 145 3.26 -2.43 -13.21
CA VAL A 145 3.49 -3.65 -12.42
C VAL A 145 2.23 -4.02 -11.67
N ASP A 146 1.59 -5.14 -12.02
CA ASP A 146 0.46 -5.71 -11.29
C ASP A 146 0.30 -7.18 -11.69
N PHE A 147 -0.02 -8.06 -10.75
CA PHE A 147 -0.25 -9.49 -10.99
C PHE A 147 -1.73 -9.82 -11.23
N ASP A 148 -2.64 -8.92 -10.90
CA ASP A 148 -4.08 -9.14 -10.96
C ASP A 148 -4.63 -9.09 -12.40
N GLN A 149 -5.79 -9.74 -12.57
CA GLN A 149 -6.61 -9.64 -13.77
C GLN A 149 -7.79 -8.68 -13.58
N VAL A 150 -8.32 -8.18 -14.69
CA VAL A 150 -9.57 -7.40 -14.70
C VAL A 150 -10.73 -8.30 -14.29
N THR A 151 -11.47 -7.89 -13.27
CA THR A 151 -12.69 -8.56 -12.81
C THR A 151 -13.92 -7.72 -13.15
N LEU A 152 -15.12 -8.30 -13.13
CA LEU A 152 -16.38 -7.55 -13.29
C LEU A 152 -16.49 -6.38 -12.29
N SER A 153 -16.05 -6.60 -11.05
CA SER A 153 -16.06 -5.56 -10.02
C SER A 153 -14.99 -4.48 -10.24
N SER A 154 -14.06 -4.65 -11.19
CA SER A 154 -13.07 -3.62 -11.56
C SER A 154 -13.65 -2.53 -12.45
N LEU A 155 -14.72 -2.83 -13.21
CA LEU A 155 -15.30 -1.93 -14.22
C LEU A 155 -15.85 -0.63 -13.62
N ASN A 156 -16.19 -0.61 -12.33
CA ASN A 156 -16.72 0.59 -11.68
C ASN A 156 -15.66 1.66 -11.37
N ARG A 157 -14.36 1.36 -11.53
CA ARG A 157 -13.27 2.24 -11.10
C ARG A 157 -11.96 2.15 -11.88
N HIS A 158 -11.72 1.10 -12.64
CA HIS A 158 -10.48 0.92 -13.40
C HIS A 158 -10.54 1.66 -14.74
N ALA A 159 -9.53 2.47 -15.04
CA ALA A 159 -9.58 3.45 -16.14
C ALA A 159 -9.78 2.85 -17.55
N ALA A 160 -9.23 1.66 -17.81
CA ALA A 160 -9.29 0.99 -19.12
C ALA A 160 -10.12 -0.31 -19.11
N ALA A 161 -10.80 -0.64 -18.01
CA ALA A 161 -11.50 -1.91 -17.92
C ALA A 161 -12.84 -1.82 -18.66
N THR A 162 -13.03 -2.70 -19.64
CA THR A 162 -14.29 -2.91 -20.35
C THR A 162 -14.77 -4.35 -20.12
N ARG A 163 -16.02 -4.66 -20.52
CA ARG A 163 -16.55 -6.03 -20.46
C ARG A 163 -15.68 -7.02 -21.24
N ALA A 164 -15.12 -6.60 -22.38
CA ALA A 164 -14.25 -7.41 -23.20
C ALA A 164 -12.89 -7.71 -22.54
N THR A 165 -12.43 -6.86 -21.62
CA THR A 165 -11.14 -7.04 -20.93
C THR A 165 -11.21 -7.93 -19.69
N VAL A 166 -12.39 -8.39 -19.28
CA VAL A 166 -12.54 -9.25 -18.10
C VAL A 166 -11.76 -10.56 -18.28
N GLY A 167 -10.91 -10.89 -17.30
CA GLY A 167 -9.99 -12.03 -17.33
C GLY A 167 -8.65 -11.75 -17.99
N ILE A 168 -8.41 -10.55 -18.53
CA ILE A 168 -7.10 -10.12 -19.04
C ILE A 168 -6.29 -9.52 -17.87
N PRO A 169 -4.96 -9.72 -17.79
CA PRO A 169 -4.12 -9.02 -16.82
C PRO A 169 -4.33 -7.49 -16.89
N LYS A 170 -4.44 -6.83 -15.73
CA LYS A 170 -4.73 -5.39 -15.68
C LYS A 170 -3.69 -4.55 -16.41
N VAL A 171 -2.41 -4.92 -16.28
CA VAL A 171 -1.30 -4.25 -16.97
C VAL A 171 -1.38 -4.39 -18.49
N ASP A 172 -1.83 -5.54 -18.99
CA ASP A 172 -2.02 -5.76 -20.44
C ASP A 172 -3.22 -4.98 -20.96
N ALA A 173 -4.33 -4.95 -20.20
CA ALA A 173 -5.50 -4.16 -20.55
C ALA A 173 -5.17 -2.66 -20.66
N LEU A 174 -4.36 -2.14 -19.71
CA LEU A 174 -3.84 -0.77 -19.78
C LEU A 174 -2.91 -0.57 -20.97
N ARG A 175 -1.91 -1.44 -21.17
CA ARG A 175 -0.97 -1.33 -22.29
C ARG A 175 -1.70 -1.27 -23.62
N ASN A 176 -2.65 -2.17 -23.86
CA ASN A 176 -3.41 -2.20 -25.10
C ASN A 176 -4.19 -0.90 -25.30
N SER A 177 -4.89 -0.42 -24.26
CA SER A 177 -5.60 0.87 -24.31
C SER A 177 -4.65 2.06 -24.51
N PHE A 178 -3.44 2.01 -23.97
CA PHE A 178 -2.46 3.08 -24.06
C PHE A 178 -1.85 3.18 -25.45
N THR A 179 -1.64 2.04 -26.13
CA THR A 179 -1.18 2.03 -27.52
C THR A 179 -2.14 2.75 -28.45
N ASP A 180 -3.46 2.67 -28.21
CA ASP A 180 -4.45 3.42 -28.98
C ASP A 180 -4.43 4.93 -28.70
N ILE A 181 -4.00 5.33 -27.50
CA ILE A 181 -4.00 6.73 -27.03
C ILE A 181 -2.71 7.46 -27.41
N ALA A 182 -1.57 6.78 -27.26
CA ALA A 182 -0.24 7.33 -27.45
C ALA A 182 0.68 6.23 -28.03
N PRO A 183 0.53 5.89 -29.33
CA PRO A 183 1.29 4.80 -29.97
C PRO A 183 2.81 5.02 -29.96
N HIS A 184 3.24 6.26 -29.77
CA HIS A 184 4.64 6.64 -29.65
C HIS A 184 5.26 6.26 -28.30
N ALA A 185 4.45 6.11 -27.24
CA ALA A 185 4.93 5.79 -25.91
C ALA A 185 5.45 4.34 -25.82
N ARG A 186 6.39 4.11 -24.90
CA ARG A 186 6.96 2.82 -24.55
C ARG A 186 6.35 2.38 -23.23
N VAL A 187 5.37 1.48 -23.31
CA VAL A 187 4.61 0.98 -22.16
C VAL A 187 4.96 -0.49 -21.92
N GLU A 188 5.70 -0.77 -20.84
CA GLU A 188 6.04 -2.13 -20.42
C GLU A 188 4.99 -2.65 -19.44
N ALA A 189 4.39 -3.81 -19.75
CA ALA A 189 3.47 -4.50 -18.85
C ALA A 189 4.20 -5.64 -18.12
N ARG A 190 4.29 -5.56 -16.79
CA ARG A 190 4.87 -6.59 -15.93
C ARG A 190 3.79 -7.26 -15.09
N VAL A 191 3.40 -8.46 -15.51
CA VAL A 191 2.48 -9.31 -14.75
C VAL A 191 3.26 -9.96 -13.59
N ALA A 192 3.45 -9.23 -12.51
CA ALA A 192 4.28 -9.65 -11.38
C ALA A 192 3.79 -9.08 -10.05
N LEU A 193 3.99 -9.85 -8.97
CA LEU A 193 3.79 -9.40 -7.61
C LEU A 193 5.08 -8.74 -7.11
N PHE A 194 4.94 -7.53 -6.55
CA PHE A 194 6.07 -6.87 -5.91
C PHE A 194 6.43 -7.59 -4.61
N SER A 195 7.73 -7.83 -4.40
CA SER A 195 8.31 -8.32 -3.14
C SER A 195 9.73 -7.78 -3.01
N ALA A 196 10.34 -7.94 -1.83
CA ALA A 196 11.74 -7.55 -1.62
C ALA A 196 12.70 -8.26 -2.61
N GLU A 197 12.40 -9.49 -3.00
CA GLU A 197 13.21 -10.28 -3.94
C GLU A 197 13.07 -9.79 -5.39
N THR A 198 11.88 -9.35 -5.78
CA THR A 198 11.61 -8.88 -7.15
C THR A 198 11.85 -7.38 -7.33
N ALA A 199 12.06 -6.63 -6.24
CA ALA A 199 12.18 -5.18 -6.25
C ALA A 199 13.26 -4.65 -7.20
N ALA A 200 14.43 -5.27 -7.22
CA ALA A 200 15.55 -4.83 -8.07
C ALA A 200 15.28 -4.98 -9.57
N ASP A 201 14.57 -6.04 -9.96
CA ASP A 201 14.13 -6.25 -11.35
C ASP A 201 12.99 -5.29 -11.71
N LEU A 202 11.94 -5.25 -10.88
CA LEU A 202 10.71 -4.50 -11.18
C LEU A 202 10.93 -2.98 -11.16
N LEU A 203 11.81 -2.48 -10.31
CA LEU A 203 12.15 -1.05 -10.20
C LEU A 203 13.46 -0.68 -10.90
N GLY A 204 14.08 -1.62 -11.63
CA GLY A 204 15.31 -1.38 -12.39
C GLY A 204 15.10 -0.45 -13.58
N GLY A 205 16.18 0.01 -14.19
CA GLY A 205 16.13 0.89 -15.37
C GLY A 205 16.16 2.39 -15.06
N ASN A 206 16.54 2.76 -13.83
CA ASN A 206 16.74 4.12 -13.34
C ASN A 206 15.50 5.03 -13.50
N PRO A 207 14.38 4.70 -12.83
CA PRO A 207 13.17 5.51 -12.91
C PRO A 207 13.35 6.89 -12.29
N ASP A 208 12.76 7.90 -12.92
CA ASP A 208 12.69 9.27 -12.39
C ASP A 208 11.64 9.38 -11.27
N PHE A 209 10.64 8.50 -11.28
CA PHE A 209 9.57 8.46 -10.28
C PHE A 209 8.92 7.07 -10.19
N VAL A 210 8.57 6.66 -8.98
CA VAL A 210 7.74 5.48 -8.70
C VAL A 210 6.42 5.90 -8.06
N LEU A 211 5.31 5.37 -8.56
CA LEU A 211 3.99 5.56 -8.00
C LEU A 211 3.54 4.27 -7.33
N ASP A 212 3.39 4.30 -6.02
CA ASP A 212 2.86 3.21 -5.22
C ASP A 212 1.33 3.31 -5.14
N CYS A 213 0.65 2.43 -5.87
CA CYS A 213 -0.80 2.28 -5.91
C CYS A 213 -1.26 0.93 -5.35
N ILE A 214 -0.43 0.29 -4.52
CA ILE A 214 -0.69 -1.02 -3.92
C ILE A 214 -1.73 -0.89 -2.80
N ASP A 215 -2.63 -1.85 -2.69
CA ASP A 215 -3.65 -1.93 -1.64
C ASP A 215 -3.23 -2.77 -0.43
N ASN A 216 -2.34 -3.75 -0.63
CA ASN A 216 -1.74 -4.54 0.43
C ASN A 216 -0.73 -3.72 1.24
N MET A 217 -0.91 -3.74 2.57
CA MET A 217 -0.11 -2.96 3.51
C MET A 217 1.35 -3.41 3.55
N GLU A 218 1.62 -4.72 3.59
CA GLU A 218 2.97 -5.27 3.74
C GLU A 218 3.81 -5.00 2.48
N THR A 219 3.27 -5.36 1.31
CA THR A 219 3.91 -5.09 0.02
C THR A 219 4.16 -3.59 -0.21
N LYS A 220 3.22 -2.74 0.21
CA LYS A 220 3.40 -1.28 0.18
C LYS A 220 4.60 -0.83 1.00
N ILE A 221 4.75 -1.34 2.23
CA ILE A 221 5.85 -0.94 3.11
C ILE A 221 7.19 -1.41 2.55
N ASP A 222 7.23 -2.62 1.99
CA ASP A 222 8.43 -3.13 1.32
C ASP A 222 8.83 -2.26 0.12
N LEU A 223 7.85 -1.80 -0.68
CA LEU A 223 8.10 -0.90 -1.79
C LEU A 223 8.69 0.44 -1.34
N LEU A 224 8.08 1.06 -0.33
CA LEU A 224 8.52 2.35 0.19
C LEU A 224 9.89 2.26 0.86
N ASP A 225 10.14 1.19 1.61
CA ASP A 225 11.43 0.92 2.23
C ASP A 225 12.53 0.70 1.18
N TYR A 226 12.26 -0.08 0.14
CA TYR A 226 13.19 -0.28 -0.96
C TYR A 226 13.48 1.02 -1.71
N CYS A 227 12.46 1.81 -2.06
CA CYS A 227 12.65 3.09 -2.74
C CYS A 227 13.50 4.04 -1.90
N LYS A 228 13.24 4.13 -0.59
CA LYS A 228 13.98 5.02 0.29
C LYS A 228 15.45 4.60 0.47
N LYS A 229 15.72 3.29 0.58
CA LYS A 229 17.09 2.74 0.68
C LYS A 229 17.92 2.92 -0.59
N ASN A 230 17.28 2.99 -1.75
CA ASN A 230 17.93 3.13 -3.06
C ASN A 230 17.82 4.55 -3.65
N ASP A 231 17.38 5.53 -2.86
CA ASP A 231 17.19 6.94 -3.27
C ASP A 231 16.30 7.11 -4.52
N ILE A 232 15.27 6.28 -4.62
CA ILE A 232 14.27 6.35 -5.70
C ILE A 232 13.11 7.24 -5.24
N ARG A 233 12.81 8.29 -6.02
CA ARG A 233 11.67 9.18 -5.77
C ARG A 233 10.37 8.38 -5.85
N VAL A 234 9.55 8.49 -4.80
CA VAL A 234 8.31 7.71 -4.67
C VAL A 234 7.18 8.56 -4.10
N ILE A 235 5.99 8.38 -4.65
CA ILE A 235 4.73 8.87 -4.10
C ILE A 235 3.77 7.71 -3.87
N SER A 236 3.08 7.69 -2.73
CA SER A 236 2.18 6.59 -2.37
C SER A 236 0.73 7.02 -2.21
N ALA A 237 -0.19 6.25 -2.78
CA ALA A 237 -1.60 6.35 -2.47
C ALA A 237 -1.92 5.63 -1.16
N MET A 238 -2.57 6.37 -0.26
CA MET A 238 -3.12 5.84 0.97
C MET A 238 -4.56 5.35 0.75
N GLY A 239 -5.37 5.24 1.81
CA GLY A 239 -6.68 4.61 1.70
C GLY A 239 -7.67 5.47 0.90
N ALA A 240 -7.99 5.10 -0.35
CA ALA A 240 -9.03 5.76 -1.15
C ALA A 240 -10.45 5.19 -0.91
N GLY A 241 -10.56 4.06 -0.21
CA GLY A 241 -11.84 3.40 0.10
C GLY A 241 -12.64 4.08 1.21
N MET A 242 -13.96 3.82 1.26
CA MET A 242 -14.90 4.36 2.26
C MET A 242 -14.91 5.90 2.37
N LYS A 243 -14.53 6.60 1.29
CA LYS A 243 -14.47 8.06 1.20
C LYS A 243 -15.40 8.57 0.11
N SER A 244 -15.79 9.83 0.23
CA SER A 244 -16.77 10.49 -0.63
C SER A 244 -16.50 11.97 -0.89
N ASP A 245 -15.69 12.63 -0.05
CA ASP A 245 -15.45 14.07 -0.12
C ASP A 245 -14.13 14.38 -0.86
N PRO A 246 -14.19 14.83 -2.13
CA PRO A 246 -12.99 15.13 -2.93
C PRO A 246 -12.23 16.35 -2.41
N SER A 247 -12.88 17.27 -1.70
CA SER A 247 -12.24 18.50 -1.17
C SER A 247 -11.23 18.23 -0.05
N ARG A 248 -11.22 16.99 0.46
CA ARG A 248 -10.37 16.54 1.56
C ARG A 248 -9.15 15.74 1.11
N VAL A 249 -8.93 15.58 -0.19
CA VAL A 249 -7.71 14.94 -0.71
C VAL A 249 -6.54 15.91 -0.59
N GLN A 250 -5.42 15.44 -0.06
CA GLN A 250 -4.22 16.24 0.16
C GLN A 250 -2.96 15.45 -0.20
N ILE A 251 -1.91 16.17 -0.56
CA ILE A 251 -0.55 15.67 -0.71
C ILE A 251 0.26 16.16 0.48
N ALA A 252 1.01 15.28 1.12
CA ALA A 252 1.84 15.58 2.28
C ALA A 252 2.98 14.58 2.41
N ASP A 253 3.98 14.89 3.24
CA ASP A 253 4.86 13.84 3.76
C ASP A 253 4.07 12.88 4.65
N ILE A 254 4.46 11.60 4.67
CA ILE A 254 3.88 10.59 5.54
C ILE A 254 3.90 10.99 7.02
N SER A 255 4.90 11.77 7.47
CA SER A 255 5.00 12.30 8.84
C SER A 255 3.86 13.23 9.22
N ASP A 256 3.32 13.95 8.23
CA ASP A 256 2.39 15.06 8.45
C ASP A 256 0.93 14.65 8.22
N THR A 257 0.68 13.42 7.77
CA THR A 257 -0.67 12.93 7.53
C THR A 257 -1.49 12.71 8.81
N PHE A 258 -2.75 13.13 8.77
CA PHE A 258 -3.69 13.03 9.89
C PHE A 258 -5.06 12.47 9.46
N GLU A 259 -5.84 11.96 10.41
CA GLU A 259 -7.20 11.40 10.23
C GLU A 259 -7.33 10.13 9.35
N ASP A 260 -6.30 9.76 8.58
CA ASP A 260 -6.33 8.57 7.71
C ASP A 260 -5.75 7.31 8.40
N PRO A 261 -6.55 6.24 8.63
CA PRO A 261 -6.10 5.05 9.32
C PRO A 261 -4.97 4.29 8.59
N MET A 262 -5.00 4.30 7.25
CA MET A 262 -3.99 3.63 6.44
C MET A 262 -2.66 4.37 6.53
N SER A 263 -2.66 5.70 6.37
CA SER A 263 -1.47 6.54 6.55
C SER A 263 -0.81 6.32 7.90
N ARG A 264 -1.59 6.30 9.00
CA ARG A 264 -1.07 5.98 10.33
C ARG A 264 -0.41 4.61 10.39
N ALA A 265 -1.07 3.58 9.84
CA ALA A 265 -0.57 2.21 9.89
C ALA A 265 0.72 2.02 9.07
N VAL A 266 0.85 2.74 7.95
CA VAL A 266 2.07 2.80 7.12
C VAL A 266 3.16 3.55 7.88
N ARG A 267 2.87 4.76 8.39
CA ARG A 267 3.82 5.59 9.17
C ARG A 267 4.43 4.83 10.35
N ARG A 268 3.61 4.12 11.15
CA ARG A 268 4.11 3.34 12.30
C ARG A 268 5.10 2.25 11.87
N ARG A 269 4.82 1.55 10.77
CA ARG A 269 5.68 0.46 10.27
C ARG A 269 6.93 0.98 9.56
N LEU A 270 6.84 2.11 8.84
CA LEU A 270 8.02 2.79 8.29
C LEU A 270 8.94 3.31 9.41
N LYS A 271 8.38 3.88 10.50
CA LYS A 271 9.15 4.29 11.67
C LYS A 271 9.85 3.10 12.33
N ALA A 272 9.24 1.92 12.32
CA ALA A 272 9.89 0.68 12.76
C ALA A 272 11.07 0.26 11.86
N ARG A 273 11.07 0.63 10.58
CA ARG A 273 12.20 0.40 9.66
C ARG A 273 13.20 1.57 9.60
N GLY A 274 13.09 2.54 10.50
CA GLY A 274 13.97 3.72 10.55
C GLY A 274 13.59 4.86 9.60
N ILE A 275 12.46 4.78 8.88
CA ILE A 275 11.99 5.81 7.95
C ILE A 275 10.95 6.68 8.65
N GLN A 276 11.29 7.94 8.95
CA GLN A 276 10.41 8.86 9.66
C GLN A 276 9.72 9.88 8.74
N ASN A 277 10.42 10.29 7.67
CA ASN A 277 9.99 11.32 6.72
C ASN A 277 10.62 11.07 5.33
N GLY A 278 10.27 11.93 4.38
CA GLY A 278 10.75 11.90 3.00
C GLY A 278 10.05 10.85 2.14
N VAL A 279 8.76 10.60 2.41
CA VAL A 279 7.87 9.78 1.59
C VAL A 279 6.59 10.58 1.37
N GLU A 280 6.41 11.05 0.14
CA GLU A 280 5.23 11.81 -0.24
C GLU A 280 4.03 10.88 -0.42
N VAL A 281 2.86 11.31 0.07
CA VAL A 281 1.65 10.50 0.03
C VAL A 281 0.43 11.32 -0.36
N VAL A 282 -0.46 10.68 -1.12
CA VAL A 282 -1.83 11.17 -1.35
C VAL A 282 -2.75 10.50 -0.36
N TYR A 283 -3.38 11.30 0.48
CA TYR A 283 -4.30 10.83 1.52
C TYR A 283 -5.53 11.72 1.58
N SER A 284 -6.46 11.39 2.47
CA SER A 284 -7.65 12.21 2.69
C SER A 284 -7.95 12.37 4.16
N VAL A 285 -8.28 13.61 4.53
CA VAL A 285 -8.65 14.03 5.88
C VAL A 285 -10.15 13.86 6.16
N GLU A 286 -10.84 13.07 5.33
CA GLU A 286 -12.23 12.67 5.61
C GLU A 286 -12.26 11.70 6.80
N LYS A 287 -13.05 12.06 7.81
CA LYS A 287 -13.17 11.23 9.01
C LYS A 287 -13.76 9.87 8.66
N PRO A 288 -13.12 8.76 9.07
CA PRO A 288 -13.64 7.43 8.83
C PRO A 288 -14.94 7.22 9.62
N GLY A 289 -15.87 6.41 9.09
CA GLY A 289 -17.04 5.92 9.83
C GLY A 289 -18.39 6.05 9.14
N LYS A 290 -18.50 6.77 8.01
CA LYS A 290 -19.75 6.88 7.25
C LYS A 290 -20.16 5.57 6.58
N VAL A 291 -19.17 4.77 6.17
CA VAL A 291 -19.36 3.51 5.44
C VAL A 291 -18.67 2.41 6.22
N GLN A 292 -19.38 1.31 6.47
CA GLN A 292 -18.87 0.15 7.19
C GLN A 292 -18.30 -0.89 6.22
N LEU A 293 -17.38 -1.71 6.71
CA LEU A 293 -16.86 -2.86 5.96
C LEU A 293 -17.99 -3.86 5.72
N LEU A 294 -18.08 -4.37 4.50
CA LEU A 294 -19.05 -5.43 4.19
C LEU A 294 -18.59 -6.73 4.87
N SER A 295 -19.52 -7.41 5.54
CA SER A 295 -19.33 -8.78 5.97
C SER A 295 -19.22 -9.69 4.75
N LEU A 296 -18.36 -10.72 4.82
CA LEU A 296 -18.35 -11.77 3.82
C LEU A 296 -19.73 -12.43 3.79
N ALA A 297 -20.27 -12.66 2.58
CA ALA A 297 -21.48 -13.46 2.40
C ALA A 297 -21.25 -14.88 2.95
N ASP A 298 -22.28 -15.54 3.48
CA ASP A 298 -22.12 -16.87 4.11
C ASP A 298 -21.53 -17.91 3.15
N SER A 299 -21.77 -17.77 1.84
CA SER A 299 -21.16 -18.60 0.78
C SER A 299 -19.65 -18.39 0.57
N GLN A 300 -19.08 -17.27 1.02
CA GLN A 300 -17.64 -16.98 0.94
C GLN A 300 -16.87 -17.38 2.22
N LYS A 301 -17.59 -17.81 3.27
CA LYS A 301 -16.98 -18.34 4.50
C LYS A 301 -16.51 -19.78 4.32
N ASP A 302 -17.18 -20.54 3.45
CA ASP A 302 -16.91 -21.97 3.26
C ASP A 302 -15.76 -22.26 2.27
N GLU A 303 -15.45 -21.34 1.34
CA GLU A 303 -14.31 -21.46 0.40
C GLU A 303 -13.61 -20.08 0.16
N PRO A 304 -12.67 -19.67 1.03
CA PRO A 304 -12.02 -18.35 0.97
C PRO A 304 -11.10 -18.11 -0.25
N GLY A 305 -10.76 -19.15 -1.03
CA GLY A 305 -9.65 -19.12 -2.00
C GLY A 305 -10.01 -19.04 -3.48
N ASP A 306 -11.30 -18.94 -3.85
CA ASP A 306 -11.69 -19.19 -5.25
C ASP A 306 -11.62 -17.95 -6.17
N PHE A 307 -11.65 -16.74 -5.60
CA PHE A 307 -11.66 -15.47 -6.35
C PHE A 307 -10.36 -14.65 -6.28
N SER A 308 -9.38 -15.08 -5.49
CA SER A 308 -8.04 -14.46 -5.41
C SER A 308 -6.98 -15.43 -5.93
N VAL A 309 -5.90 -14.89 -6.51
CA VAL A 309 -4.74 -15.68 -6.97
C VAL A 309 -3.98 -16.26 -5.76
N LEU A 310 -4.14 -15.68 -4.57
CA LEU A 310 -3.51 -16.09 -3.32
C LEU A 310 -4.53 -16.26 -2.18
N PRO A 311 -4.43 -17.33 -1.37
CA PRO A 311 -5.43 -17.72 -0.37
C PRO A 311 -5.57 -16.78 0.85
N ASP A 312 -4.65 -15.83 1.07
CA ASP A 312 -4.69 -14.88 2.21
C ASP A 312 -5.07 -13.43 1.82
N PHE A 313 -5.45 -13.20 0.56
CA PHE A 313 -5.74 -11.84 0.08
C PHE A 313 -7.22 -11.45 0.30
N ARG A 314 -7.42 -10.64 1.35
CA ARG A 314 -8.64 -9.90 1.77
C ARG A 314 -9.68 -10.67 2.60
N VAL A 315 -9.61 -10.45 3.91
CA VAL A 315 -10.56 -10.93 4.94
C VAL A 315 -11.87 -10.11 4.99
N ARG A 316 -11.97 -8.92 4.37
CA ARG A 316 -13.21 -8.12 4.22
C ARG A 316 -13.17 -7.21 2.98
N ILE A 317 -14.29 -7.05 2.28
CA ILE A 317 -14.40 -6.15 1.11
C ILE A 317 -14.58 -4.72 1.62
N VAL A 318 -13.63 -3.84 1.28
CA VAL A 318 -13.74 -2.40 1.51
C VAL A 318 -14.66 -1.81 0.43
N PRO A 319 -15.80 -1.18 0.77
CA PRO A 319 -16.60 -0.46 -0.21
C PRO A 319 -15.85 0.73 -0.78
N VAL A 320 -15.97 0.93 -2.10
CA VAL A 320 -15.25 1.98 -2.82
C VAL A 320 -16.21 2.69 -3.76
N LEU A 321 -16.29 4.01 -3.63
CA LEU A 321 -16.88 4.88 -4.64
C LEU A 321 -15.83 5.13 -5.71
N GLY A 322 -16.06 4.67 -6.94
CA GLY A 322 -15.02 4.61 -8.00
C GLY A 322 -14.35 5.94 -8.35
N THR A 323 -15.03 7.06 -8.13
CA THR A 323 -14.50 8.41 -8.33
C THR A 323 -13.35 8.75 -7.37
N MET A 324 -13.33 8.20 -6.15
CA MET A 324 -12.30 8.52 -5.16
C MET A 324 -10.93 7.92 -5.51
N PRO A 325 -10.80 6.62 -5.86
CA PRO A 325 -9.53 6.09 -6.38
C PRO A 325 -9.04 6.83 -7.64
N ALA A 326 -9.95 7.15 -8.57
CA ALA A 326 -9.60 7.89 -9.77
C ALA A 326 -9.02 9.27 -9.41
N LEU A 327 -9.66 9.99 -8.49
CA LEU A 327 -9.19 11.27 -7.98
C LEU A 327 -7.79 11.16 -7.34
N PHE A 328 -7.55 10.13 -6.54
CA PHE A 328 -6.22 9.87 -5.96
C PHE A 328 -5.18 9.67 -7.07
N GLY A 329 -5.50 8.87 -8.09
CA GLY A 329 -4.59 8.61 -9.20
C GLY A 329 -4.28 9.86 -10.02
N ILE A 330 -5.31 10.67 -10.32
CA ILE A 330 -5.14 11.96 -11.02
C ILE A 330 -4.31 12.92 -10.17
N THR A 331 -4.55 12.99 -8.85
CA THR A 331 -3.78 13.83 -7.92
C THR A 331 -2.30 13.43 -7.91
N MET A 332 -2.00 12.13 -7.85
CA MET A 332 -0.62 11.63 -7.95
C MET A 332 0.02 11.99 -9.29
N ALA A 333 -0.70 11.83 -10.41
CA ALA A 333 -0.18 12.18 -11.72
C ALA A 333 0.14 13.67 -11.82
N THR A 334 -0.74 14.56 -11.35
CA THR A 334 -0.48 16.00 -11.31
C THR A 334 0.78 16.33 -10.51
N HIS A 335 0.92 15.77 -9.30
CA HIS A 335 2.10 15.97 -8.47
C HIS A 335 3.39 15.53 -9.17
N VAL A 336 3.40 14.31 -9.72
CA VAL A 336 4.56 13.76 -10.44
C VAL A 336 4.91 14.62 -11.65
N LEU A 337 3.93 15.10 -12.41
CA LEU A 337 4.19 15.97 -13.57
C LEU A 337 4.82 17.29 -13.18
N THR A 338 4.30 17.96 -12.13
CA THR A 338 4.89 19.22 -11.65
C THR A 338 6.30 19.01 -11.10
N GLU A 339 6.52 17.92 -10.36
CA GLU A 339 7.82 17.53 -9.81
C GLU A 339 8.85 17.15 -10.89
N LEU A 340 8.43 16.51 -11.98
CA LEU A 340 9.30 16.19 -13.12
C LEU A 340 9.65 17.43 -13.94
N ALA A 341 8.67 18.30 -14.19
CA ALA A 341 8.88 19.56 -14.90
C ALA A 341 9.75 20.54 -14.10
N GLY A 342 9.79 20.41 -12.77
CA GLY A 342 10.33 21.41 -11.87
C GLY A 342 9.43 22.64 -11.75
N PHE A 343 8.12 22.44 -11.89
CA PHE A 343 7.12 23.48 -11.76
C PHE A 343 6.78 23.67 -10.28
N PRO A 344 6.91 24.89 -9.73
CA PRO A 344 6.70 25.12 -8.30
C PRO A 344 5.24 24.90 -7.93
N THR A 345 4.99 24.23 -6.81
CA THR A 345 3.66 24.10 -6.22
C THR A 345 3.68 24.65 -4.80
N GLU A 346 2.56 25.23 -4.38
CA GLU A 346 2.36 25.75 -3.01
C GLU A 346 1.38 24.84 -2.28
N PRO A 347 1.86 23.79 -1.59
CA PRO A 347 0.97 22.90 -0.85
C PRO A 347 0.29 23.63 0.30
N LEU A 348 -0.92 23.20 0.63
CA LEU A 348 -1.64 23.73 1.80
C LEU A 348 -0.84 23.44 3.07
N ALA A 349 -0.65 24.47 3.90
CA ALA A 349 0.01 24.32 5.18
C ALA A 349 -0.75 23.33 6.07
N ILE A 350 -0.10 22.21 6.38
CA ILE A 350 -0.62 21.23 7.33
C ILE A 350 -0.47 21.85 8.72
N LYS A 351 -1.60 22.01 9.44
CA LYS A 351 -1.59 22.54 10.80
C LYS A 351 -1.02 21.49 11.78
N GLY A 352 0.30 21.34 11.78
CA GLY A 352 1.01 20.61 12.82
C GLY A 352 0.86 21.31 14.18
N ARG A 353 0.64 20.54 15.25
CA ARG A 353 0.56 21.08 16.62
C ARG A 353 1.96 21.22 17.23
N HIS A 354 2.95 21.72 16.49
CA HIS A 354 4.36 21.80 16.96
C HIS A 354 4.50 22.54 18.28
N ALA A 355 3.77 23.64 18.48
CA ALA A 355 3.76 24.37 19.75
C ALA A 355 3.22 23.53 20.92
N LEU A 356 2.24 22.66 20.67
CA LEU A 356 1.73 21.70 21.64
C LEU A 356 2.81 20.67 21.98
N TYR A 357 3.43 20.05 20.97
CA TYR A 357 4.42 18.99 21.18
C TYR A 357 5.66 19.51 21.90
N ALA A 358 6.16 20.69 21.53
CA ALA A 358 7.26 21.36 22.22
C ALA A 358 6.90 21.70 23.67
N ARG A 359 5.65 22.12 23.94
CA ARG A 359 5.17 22.32 25.31
C ARG A 359 5.16 21.00 26.09
N VAL A 360 4.59 19.94 25.53
CA VAL A 360 4.49 18.64 26.19
C VAL A 360 5.88 18.06 26.47
N LEU A 361 6.83 18.20 25.55
CA LEU A 361 8.22 17.76 25.74
C LEU A 361 8.88 18.47 26.94
N ARG A 362 8.73 19.79 27.05
CA ARG A 362 9.24 20.57 28.19
C ARG A 362 8.59 20.15 29.52
N GLU A 363 7.28 19.96 29.51
CA GLU A 363 6.55 19.51 30.69
C GLU A 363 6.97 18.08 31.12
N LEU A 364 7.15 17.19 30.15
CA LEU A 364 7.63 15.83 30.37
C LEU A 364 9.06 15.85 30.95
N GLY A 365 9.98 16.64 30.39
CA GLY A 365 11.32 16.81 30.96
C GLY A 365 11.30 17.32 32.40
N THR A 366 10.36 18.21 32.74
CA THR A 366 10.17 18.68 34.12
C THR A 366 9.68 17.56 35.04
N ARG A 367 8.79 16.68 34.58
CA ARG A 367 8.34 15.51 35.35
C ARG A 367 9.45 14.49 35.56
N GLU A 368 10.20 14.20 34.51
CA GLU A 368 11.31 13.26 34.53
C GLU A 368 12.45 13.70 35.45
N SER A 369 12.69 15.02 35.57
CA SER A 369 13.68 15.55 36.53
C SER A 369 13.36 15.24 38.00
N LYS A 370 12.10 14.91 38.32
CA LYS A 370 11.66 14.57 39.68
C LYS A 370 11.75 13.07 39.97
N VAL A 371 12.04 12.24 38.96
CA VAL A 371 12.17 10.78 39.12
C VAL A 371 13.58 10.47 39.63
N PRO A 372 13.75 9.60 40.64
CA PRO A 372 15.07 9.27 41.18
C PRO A 372 16.03 8.74 40.11
N ALA A 373 17.31 9.13 40.18
CA ALA A 373 18.35 8.78 39.21
C ALA A 373 18.50 7.26 38.99
N ALA A 374 18.21 6.44 40.02
CA ALA A 374 18.23 4.98 39.96
C ALA A 374 17.30 4.36 38.90
N TYR A 375 16.27 5.09 38.45
CA TYR A 375 15.28 4.63 37.46
C TYR A 375 15.40 5.39 36.12
N GLY A 376 16.58 5.92 35.82
CA GLY A 376 16.90 6.60 34.54
C GLY A 376 16.81 8.13 34.59
N GLY A 377 17.12 8.73 35.73
CA GLY A 377 17.21 10.19 35.86
C GLY A 377 18.54 10.72 35.34
N MET A 378 18.68 10.90 34.02
CA MET A 378 19.34 12.06 33.39
C MET A 378 19.28 11.93 31.86
N GLN A 379 18.86 13.04 31.23
CA GLN A 379 18.51 13.23 29.81
C GLN A 379 17.29 12.46 29.30
N LEU A 380 16.25 13.24 28.99
CA LEU A 380 15.09 12.79 28.25
C LEU A 380 15.55 12.35 26.84
N GLN A 381 15.48 11.06 26.54
CA GLN A 381 15.85 10.50 25.23
C GLN A 381 14.77 10.69 24.16
N MET A 382 13.68 11.40 24.48
CA MET A 382 12.57 11.65 23.55
C MET A 382 12.75 12.99 22.85
N SER A 383 12.46 12.99 21.55
CA SER A 383 12.39 14.19 20.72
C SER A 383 10.98 14.81 20.69
N THR A 384 10.83 15.99 20.10
CA THR A 384 9.53 16.59 19.79
C THR A 384 8.70 15.69 18.88
N ASP A 385 9.36 14.99 17.94
CA ASP A 385 8.72 14.07 17.00
C ASP A 385 8.24 12.80 17.69
N ASP A 386 8.94 12.35 18.74
CA ASP A 386 8.45 11.27 19.58
C ASP A 386 7.23 11.69 20.38
N CYS A 387 7.18 12.92 20.89
CA CYS A 387 5.97 13.44 21.55
C CYS A 387 4.79 13.52 20.57
N SER A 388 5.02 14.01 19.34
CA SER A 388 4.02 14.02 18.26
C SER A 388 3.51 12.60 17.99
N TYR A 389 4.42 11.65 17.78
CA TYR A 389 4.11 10.25 17.53
C TYR A 389 3.28 9.61 18.66
N MET A 390 3.69 9.81 19.91
CA MET A 390 2.96 9.29 21.06
C MET A 390 1.52 9.84 21.11
N ILE A 391 1.38 11.16 21.03
CA ILE A 391 0.08 11.83 21.18
C ILE A 391 -0.83 11.47 20.01
N GLU A 392 -0.39 11.64 18.77
CA GLU A 392 -1.23 11.49 17.59
C GLU A 392 -1.45 10.03 17.20
N GLU A 393 -0.41 9.18 17.25
CA GLU A 393 -0.50 7.81 16.71
C GLU A 393 -0.97 6.80 17.73
N ILE A 394 -0.32 6.78 18.90
CA ILE A 394 -0.61 5.80 19.94
C ILE A 394 -1.91 6.18 20.63
N TRP A 395 -2.01 7.44 21.05
CA TRP A 395 -3.08 7.92 21.92
C TRP A 395 -4.17 8.73 21.21
N ARG A 396 -4.05 8.96 19.90
CA ARG A 396 -5.07 9.60 19.05
C ARG A 396 -5.54 10.97 19.57
N GLY A 397 -4.62 11.72 20.16
CA GLY A 397 -4.85 13.05 20.74
C GLY A 397 -5.70 13.05 22.01
N LYS A 398 -5.94 11.88 22.63
CA LYS A 398 -6.85 11.71 23.77
C LYS A 398 -6.13 11.15 24.99
N SER A 399 -6.68 11.44 26.16
CA SER A 399 -6.29 10.78 27.41
C SER A 399 -6.61 9.28 27.35
N ALA A 400 -5.67 8.46 27.77
CA ALA A 400 -5.81 7.01 27.90
C ALA A 400 -6.87 6.60 28.93
N ILE A 401 -7.22 7.49 29.86
CA ILE A 401 -8.18 7.22 30.95
C ILE A 401 -9.55 7.80 30.59
N SER A 402 -9.66 9.12 30.43
CA SER A 402 -10.95 9.80 30.22
C SER A 402 -11.35 9.94 28.76
N GLY A 403 -10.45 9.71 27.81
CA GLY A 403 -10.68 10.04 26.39
C GLY A 403 -10.76 11.54 26.08
N SER A 404 -10.52 12.41 27.08
CA SER A 404 -10.53 13.86 26.92
C SER A 404 -9.34 14.35 26.08
N THR A 405 -9.56 15.43 25.32
CA THR A 405 -8.51 16.11 24.53
C THR A 405 -8.00 17.38 25.22
N ASP A 406 -8.52 17.72 26.40
CA ASP A 406 -8.17 18.95 27.10
C ASP A 406 -6.79 18.84 27.79
N LYS A 407 -5.92 19.83 27.54
CA LYS A 407 -4.58 19.96 28.15
C LYS A 407 -3.81 18.64 28.23
N ILE A 408 -3.62 17.98 27.08
CA ILE A 408 -2.84 16.75 26.97
C ILE A 408 -1.41 16.93 27.51
N ALA A 409 -0.95 15.92 28.24
CA ALA A 409 0.39 15.73 28.78
C ALA A 409 0.83 14.26 28.63
N LEU A 410 2.15 14.03 28.59
CA LEU A 410 2.75 12.69 28.61
C LEU A 410 3.38 12.43 29.99
N THR A 411 3.29 11.18 30.46
CA THR A 411 3.99 10.69 31.65
C THR A 411 4.36 9.21 31.49
N ARG A 412 5.24 8.69 32.35
CA ARG A 412 5.58 7.26 32.42
C ARG A 412 4.35 6.46 32.81
N TRP A 413 4.16 5.27 32.21
CA TRP A 413 3.17 4.32 32.71
C TRP A 413 3.65 3.67 34.00
N ARG A 414 4.86 3.09 33.97
CA ARG A 414 5.49 2.45 35.12
C ARG A 414 6.74 3.21 35.55
N ARG A 415 6.81 3.54 36.83
CA ARG A 415 7.91 4.34 37.43
C ARG A 415 9.21 3.57 37.57
N ASP A 416 9.10 2.26 37.80
CA ASP A 416 10.22 1.32 37.92
C ASP A 416 10.94 1.07 36.60
N LYS A 417 10.32 1.43 35.47
CA LYS A 417 10.88 1.25 34.12
C LYS A 417 11.38 2.58 33.55
N PRO A 418 12.41 2.53 32.67
CA PRO A 418 12.91 3.72 32.00
C PRO A 418 11.86 4.35 31.08
N MET A 419 12.02 5.63 30.80
CA MET A 419 11.16 6.35 29.87
C MET A 419 11.41 5.88 28.43
N SER A 420 10.36 5.46 27.74
CA SER A 420 10.40 5.03 26.34
C SER A 420 9.02 5.19 25.70
N THR A 421 8.93 5.06 24.38
CA THR A 421 7.63 5.01 23.67
C THR A 421 6.76 3.82 24.12
N SER A 422 7.39 2.75 24.62
CA SER A 422 6.73 1.54 25.13
C SER A 422 6.38 1.59 26.62
N ASN A 423 6.72 2.67 27.33
CA ASN A 423 6.41 2.90 28.75
C ASN A 423 5.88 4.32 29.00
N CYS A 424 5.22 4.93 28.02
CA CYS A 424 4.70 6.29 28.12
C CYS A 424 3.22 6.34 27.75
N ILE A 425 2.44 7.05 28.57
CA ILE A 425 1.00 7.23 28.38
C ILE A 425 0.64 8.71 28.20
N CYS A 426 -0.44 8.96 27.47
CA CYS A 426 -1.02 10.28 27.23
C CYS A 426 -2.24 10.47 28.12
N LEU A 427 -2.25 11.54 28.90
CA LEU A 427 -3.30 11.88 29.86
C LEU A 427 -3.64 13.37 29.77
N THR A 428 -4.73 13.81 30.40
CA THR A 428 -4.89 15.24 30.70
C THR A 428 -3.87 15.65 31.77
N LYS A 429 -3.47 16.93 31.82
CA LYS A 429 -2.53 17.43 32.83
C LYS A 429 -2.94 17.07 34.26
N SER A 430 -4.22 17.19 34.59
CA SER A 430 -4.76 16.82 35.90
C SER A 430 -4.68 15.33 36.21
N GLU A 431 -4.85 14.47 35.21
CA GLU A 431 -4.71 13.02 35.38
C GLU A 431 -3.24 12.62 35.49
N ALA A 432 -2.36 13.21 34.68
CA ALA A 432 -0.92 13.00 34.77
C ALA A 432 -0.40 13.38 36.16
N ASP A 433 -0.82 14.54 36.70
CA ASP A 433 -0.39 14.98 38.03
C ASP A 433 -0.92 14.07 39.16
N LYS A 434 -2.04 13.36 38.95
CA LYS A 434 -2.56 12.33 39.88
C LYS A 434 -1.78 11.02 39.73
N HIS A 435 -1.53 10.61 38.50
CA HIS A 435 -0.75 9.41 38.19
C HIS A 435 0.69 9.52 38.75
N ASP A 436 1.28 10.70 38.64
CA ASP A 436 2.60 11.03 39.20
C ASP A 436 2.61 11.07 40.75
N LYS A 437 1.49 10.83 41.43
CA LYS A 437 1.43 10.74 42.90
C LYS A 437 1.08 9.33 43.38
N LEU A 438 0.93 8.36 42.48
CA LEU A 438 0.65 6.99 42.87
C LEU A 438 1.88 6.41 43.59
N GLU A 439 1.60 5.80 44.75
CA GLU A 439 2.55 5.04 45.56
C GLU A 439 2.48 3.53 45.27
N CYS A 440 1.42 3.08 44.60
CA CYS A 440 1.21 1.70 44.17
C CYS A 440 1.47 1.53 42.66
N ALA A 441 1.50 0.27 42.22
CA ALA A 441 1.57 -0.05 40.80
C ALA A 441 0.30 0.45 40.08
N PRO A 442 0.40 0.99 38.85
CA PRO A 442 -0.76 1.43 38.07
C PRO A 442 -1.85 0.36 37.93
N GLU A 443 -1.45 -0.91 37.88
CA GLU A 443 -2.32 -2.08 37.78
C GLU A 443 -3.22 -2.28 39.01
N GLU A 444 -2.86 -1.73 40.15
CA GLU A 444 -3.64 -1.80 41.39
C GLU A 444 -4.60 -0.62 41.54
N TYR A 445 -4.35 0.49 40.82
CA TYR A 445 -5.12 1.72 40.93
C TYR A 445 -6.21 1.86 39.86
N TYR A 446 -5.91 1.49 38.62
CA TYR A 446 -6.83 1.66 37.49
C TYR A 446 -7.76 0.46 37.30
N SER A 447 -8.90 0.69 36.65
CA SER A 447 -9.82 -0.39 36.34
C SER A 447 -9.20 -1.39 35.33
N PRO A 448 -9.60 -2.68 35.38
CA PRO A 448 -9.11 -3.69 34.44
C PRO A 448 -9.28 -3.31 32.97
N GLU A 449 -10.36 -2.59 32.63
CA GLU A 449 -10.63 -2.11 31.28
C GLU A 449 -9.59 -1.09 30.80
N VAL A 450 -9.23 -0.13 31.66
CA VAL A 450 -8.21 0.89 31.35
C VAL A 450 -6.84 0.24 31.22
N ILE A 451 -6.50 -0.70 32.11
CA ILE A 451 -5.24 -1.44 32.06
C ILE A 451 -5.15 -2.24 30.76
N ALA A 452 -6.20 -2.99 30.40
CA ALA A 452 -6.24 -3.75 29.16
C ALA A 452 -6.09 -2.85 27.93
N TYR A 453 -6.73 -1.68 27.92
CA TYR A 453 -6.58 -0.71 26.83
C TYR A 453 -5.14 -0.19 26.72
N ILE A 454 -4.55 0.27 27.82
CA ILE A 454 -3.18 0.80 27.85
C ILE A 454 -2.16 -0.28 27.45
N GLU A 455 -2.22 -1.46 28.08
CA GLU A 455 -1.30 -2.54 27.77
C GLU A 455 -1.46 -3.05 26.33
N SER A 456 -2.67 -3.04 25.75
CA SER A 456 -2.85 -3.40 24.34
C SER A 456 -2.10 -2.45 23.40
N ARG A 457 -2.12 -1.14 23.70
CA ARG A 457 -1.42 -0.10 22.92
C ARG A 457 0.09 -0.18 23.10
N LEU A 458 0.55 -0.36 24.33
CA LEU A 458 1.98 -0.51 24.63
C LEU A 458 2.55 -1.84 24.09
N ALA A 459 1.77 -2.92 24.11
CA ALA A 459 2.16 -4.20 23.52
C ALA A 459 2.30 -4.12 21.99
N GLU A 460 1.39 -3.42 21.32
CA GLU A 460 1.49 -3.13 19.88
C GLU A 460 2.79 -2.37 19.56
N GLU A 461 3.14 -1.37 20.37
CA GLU A 461 4.39 -0.62 20.21
C GLU A 461 5.64 -1.47 20.50
N ARG A 462 5.60 -2.32 21.54
CA ARG A 462 6.69 -3.27 21.83
C ARG A 462 6.92 -4.21 20.65
N HIS A 463 5.86 -4.75 20.06
CA HIS A 463 5.96 -5.61 18.88
C HIS A 463 6.56 -4.88 17.67
N LEU A 464 6.14 -3.65 17.40
CA LEU A 464 6.73 -2.85 16.34
C LEU A 464 8.21 -2.52 16.61
N SER A 465 8.59 -2.27 17.86
CA SER A 465 9.99 -2.01 18.22
C SER A 465 10.89 -3.23 18.05
N THR A 466 10.36 -4.46 18.10
CA THR A 466 11.12 -5.69 17.82
C THR A 466 11.33 -5.95 16.32
N MET A 467 10.64 -5.21 15.44
CA MET A 467 10.84 -5.27 13.98
C MET A 467 11.91 -4.30 13.47
N ARG A 468 12.58 -3.57 14.39
CA ARG A 468 13.67 -2.63 14.09
C ARG A 468 14.98 -3.34 13.74
#